data_AF-A0A135ICK4-F1
#
_entry.id   AF-A0A135ICK4-F1
#
_cell.length_a   1.000
_cell.length_b   1.000
_cell.length_c   1.000
_cell.angle_alpha   90.00
_cell.angle_beta   90.00
_cell.angle_gamma   90.00
#
_symmetry.space_group_name_H-M   'P 1'
#
loop_
_entity.id
_entity.type
_entity.pdbx_description
1 polymer ?
#
loop_
_entity_poly.entity_id
_entity_poly.type
_entity_poly.pdbx_seq_one_letter_code
_entity_poly.pdbx_strand_id
1 'polypeptide(L)'
;MSRWVFLTFWLCVPGQLFAAWFSGSDALTSAHQKLLEGNTSESFDAMVEAWQQEVGETEKTHLADLLSLAITEDCGRSLSTLSLPSWLDNIVIRRETVQTPNRVFYHFSIYGTSKVGVSSVSFSAWPDQSVLHGNFTEEESHDFKLDYDGLSRAIKAGLYKLEVTSNNGERWSSNVLITQPEAIQAISWKDSRSWRIAPPTELKGTCPRPFLSMNLYSQNDGESAPIWSEEKDKNLPTSLPVIDVPDGQYWFSVALIERRWQGAILLEEVQRIARAVDLPDVDLQQLTPKKQ
;
A
#
# COMPACT_ATOMS: atom_id res chain seq x y z
N MET A 1 80.28 9.77 -11.44
CA MET A 1 79.64 9.52 -10.13
C MET A 1 78.35 10.31 -10.07
N SER A 2 77.29 9.67 -9.59
CA SER A 2 75.90 9.82 -9.99
C SER A 2 75.18 11.05 -9.42
N ARG A 3 74.44 11.78 -10.25
CA ARG A 3 73.46 12.81 -9.85
C ARG A 3 72.10 12.13 -9.66
N TRP A 4 71.62 12.08 -8.42
CA TRP A 4 70.27 11.65 -8.09
C TRP A 4 69.28 12.77 -8.36
N VAL A 5 68.34 12.52 -9.28
CA VAL A 5 67.16 13.35 -9.52
C VAL A 5 66.04 12.80 -8.64
N PHE A 6 65.63 13.56 -7.62
CA PHE A 6 64.41 13.26 -6.87
C PHE A 6 63.20 13.66 -7.72
N LEU A 7 62.47 12.66 -8.22
CA LEU A 7 61.16 12.81 -8.82
C LEU A 7 60.12 12.79 -7.70
N THR A 8 59.64 13.96 -7.32
CA THR A 8 58.55 14.12 -6.35
C THR A 8 57.23 13.77 -7.04
N PHE A 9 56.72 12.57 -6.75
CA PHE A 9 55.44 12.09 -7.25
C PHE A 9 54.32 12.80 -6.45
N TRP A 10 53.64 13.76 -7.09
CA TRP A 10 52.42 14.36 -6.57
C TRP A 10 51.32 13.29 -6.56
N LEU A 11 51.00 12.77 -5.38
CA LEU A 11 49.81 11.97 -5.14
C LEU A 11 48.59 12.88 -5.26
N CYS A 12 47.94 12.86 -6.43
CA CYS A 12 46.59 13.39 -6.58
C CYS A 12 45.66 12.55 -5.71
N VAL A 13 45.28 13.10 -4.55
CA VAL A 13 44.14 12.61 -3.77
C VAL A 13 42.88 12.89 -4.60
N PRO A 14 42.04 11.89 -4.92
CA PRO A 14 40.77 12.14 -5.57
C PRO A 14 39.87 12.87 -4.57
N GLY A 15 39.80 14.20 -4.69
CA GLY A 15 38.76 14.97 -4.02
C GLY A 15 37.41 14.52 -4.56
N GLN A 16 36.52 14.09 -3.67
CA GLN A 16 35.12 13.86 -4.00
C GLN A 16 34.53 15.20 -4.47
N LEU A 17 34.43 15.38 -5.78
CA LEU A 17 33.72 16.49 -6.39
C LEU A 17 32.22 16.20 -6.22
N PHE A 18 31.64 16.69 -5.12
CA PHE A 18 30.19 16.87 -5.05
C PHE A 18 29.84 17.95 -6.08
N ALA A 19 29.26 17.52 -7.19
CA ALA A 19 28.82 18.44 -8.21
C ALA A 19 27.60 19.20 -7.65
N ALA A 20 27.73 20.51 -7.48
CA ALA A 20 26.65 21.38 -7.00
C ALA A 20 25.59 21.58 -8.10
N TRP A 21 24.80 20.54 -8.37
CA TRP A 21 23.72 20.56 -9.37
C TRP A 21 22.47 21.30 -8.86
N PHE A 22 22.38 21.51 -7.55
CA PHE A 22 21.27 22.19 -6.89
C PHE A 22 21.73 23.53 -6.32
N SER A 23 21.07 24.62 -6.75
CA SER A 23 21.32 25.98 -6.27
C SER A 23 20.28 26.48 -5.27
N GLY A 24 19.19 25.72 -5.07
CA GLY A 24 18.15 25.97 -4.08
C GLY A 24 18.48 25.37 -2.72
N SER A 25 17.93 25.97 -1.65
CA SER A 25 18.09 25.49 -0.27
C SER A 25 16.76 25.12 0.39
N ASP A 26 15.69 24.99 -0.40
CA ASP A 26 14.38 24.55 0.09
C ASP A 26 14.33 23.03 0.30
N ALA A 27 13.35 22.59 1.09
CA ALA A 27 13.18 21.19 1.47
C ALA A 27 12.93 20.27 0.26
N LEU A 28 12.25 20.76 -0.78
CA LEU A 28 11.99 20.01 -2.01
C LEU A 28 13.29 19.78 -2.80
N THR A 29 14.13 20.79 -2.91
CA THR A 29 15.45 20.71 -3.55
C THR A 29 16.36 19.75 -2.77
N SER A 30 16.36 19.84 -1.44
CA SER A 30 17.09 18.92 -0.56
C SER A 30 16.64 17.47 -0.77
N ALA A 31 15.32 17.23 -0.84
CA ALA A 31 14.77 15.90 -1.08
C ALA A 31 15.28 15.29 -2.39
N HIS A 32 15.32 16.08 -3.48
CA HIS A 32 15.89 15.63 -4.75
C HIS A 32 17.37 15.27 -4.65
N GLN A 33 18.15 16.18 -4.06
CA GLN A 33 19.59 15.97 -3.92
C GLN A 33 19.88 14.68 -3.14
N LYS A 34 19.23 14.49 -2.00
CA LYS A 34 19.40 13.30 -1.16
C LYS A 34 19.03 12.03 -1.88
N LEU A 35 17.95 12.03 -2.68
CA LEU A 35 17.57 10.84 -3.44
C LEU A 35 18.62 10.47 -4.50
N LEU A 36 19.15 11.47 -5.23
CA LEU A 36 20.20 11.23 -6.23
C LEU A 36 21.53 10.77 -5.63
N GLU A 37 21.80 11.15 -4.38
CA GLU A 37 22.96 10.71 -3.62
C GLU A 37 22.78 9.30 -2.99
N GLY A 38 21.61 8.67 -3.14
CA GLY A 38 21.28 7.37 -2.54
C GLY A 38 20.91 7.45 -1.05
N ASN A 39 20.59 8.64 -0.55
CA ASN A 39 20.19 8.90 0.84
C ASN A 39 18.65 8.92 0.95
N THR A 40 18.01 7.78 0.69
CA THR A 40 16.55 7.65 0.50
C THR A 40 15.73 8.02 1.74
N SER A 41 16.18 7.62 2.95
CA SER A 41 15.52 8.04 4.20
C SER A 41 15.63 9.55 4.43
N GLU A 42 16.79 10.16 4.16
CA GLU A 42 16.98 11.61 4.33
C GLU A 42 16.18 12.39 3.29
N SER A 43 16.05 11.85 2.07
CA SER A 43 15.17 12.39 1.04
C SER A 43 13.70 12.37 1.51
N PHE A 44 13.26 11.27 2.10
CA PHE A 44 11.91 11.17 2.65
C PHE A 44 11.65 12.17 3.78
N ASP A 45 12.60 12.33 4.71
CA ASP A 45 12.48 13.33 5.78
C ASP A 45 12.36 14.76 5.21
N ALA A 46 13.15 15.09 4.18
CA ALA A 46 13.04 16.37 3.48
C ALA A 46 11.71 16.52 2.70
N MET A 47 11.16 15.42 2.14
CA MET A 47 9.81 15.43 1.55
C MET A 47 8.73 15.72 2.60
N VAL A 48 8.84 15.14 3.79
CA VAL A 48 7.94 15.42 4.90
C VAL A 48 8.01 16.90 5.29
N GLU A 49 9.21 17.46 5.42
CA GLU A 49 9.40 18.88 5.70
C GLU A 49 8.77 19.76 4.61
N ALA A 50 8.96 19.43 3.33
CA ALA A 50 8.36 20.15 2.22
C ALA A 50 6.82 20.09 2.25
N TRP A 51 6.23 18.95 2.63
CA TRP A 51 4.77 18.82 2.81
C TRP A 51 4.23 19.64 3.99
N GLN A 52 5.05 19.91 4.99
CA GLN A 52 4.66 20.73 6.14
C GLN A 52 4.66 22.23 5.82
N GLN A 53 5.36 22.64 4.77
CA GLN A 53 5.34 24.00 4.23
C GLN A 53 4.03 24.25 3.46
N GLU A 54 3.58 25.50 3.42
CA GLU A 54 2.39 25.88 2.63
C GLU A 54 2.76 25.86 1.14
N VAL A 55 2.58 24.69 0.51
CA VAL A 55 2.96 24.43 -0.88
C VAL A 55 1.74 24.39 -1.82
N GLY A 56 1.93 24.84 -3.06
CA GLY A 56 0.92 24.80 -4.10
C GLY A 56 0.65 23.39 -4.64
N GLU A 57 -0.38 23.24 -5.48
CA GLU A 57 -0.75 21.93 -6.06
C GLU A 57 0.34 21.36 -6.99
N THR A 58 1.11 22.22 -7.66
CA THR A 58 2.23 21.81 -8.51
C THR A 58 3.33 21.15 -7.69
N GLU A 59 3.72 21.78 -6.58
CA GLU A 59 4.74 21.26 -5.67
C GLU A 59 4.28 19.96 -5.00
N LYS A 60 3.00 19.86 -4.61
CA LYS A 60 2.42 18.60 -4.08
C LYS A 60 2.50 17.46 -5.09
N THR A 61 2.19 17.75 -6.35
CA THR A 61 2.31 16.76 -7.43
C THR A 61 3.77 16.33 -7.59
N HIS A 62 4.69 17.28 -7.58
CA HIS A 62 6.11 17.00 -7.69
C HIS A 62 6.66 16.16 -6.52
N LEU A 63 6.22 16.45 -5.29
CA LEU A 63 6.53 15.65 -4.11
C LEU A 63 5.99 14.22 -4.23
N ALA A 64 4.79 14.05 -4.78
CA ALA A 64 4.20 12.73 -5.01
C ALA A 64 5.00 11.92 -6.05
N ASP A 65 5.47 12.57 -7.12
CA ASP A 65 6.33 11.94 -8.14
C ASP A 65 7.69 11.55 -7.56
N LEU A 66 8.30 12.43 -6.76
CA LEU A 66 9.57 12.15 -6.10
C LEU A 66 9.44 10.97 -5.12
N LEU A 67 8.34 10.91 -4.36
CA LEU A 67 8.04 9.76 -3.50
C LEU A 67 7.86 8.48 -4.32
N SER A 68 7.15 8.53 -5.46
CA SER A 68 6.99 7.37 -6.34
C SER A 68 8.32 6.83 -6.84
N LEU A 69 9.26 7.73 -7.19
CA LEU A 69 10.62 7.37 -7.57
C LEU A 69 11.38 6.73 -6.41
N ALA A 70 11.36 7.33 -5.22
CA ALA A 70 12.02 6.78 -4.03
C ALA A 70 11.48 5.39 -3.66
N ILE A 71 10.16 5.16 -3.78
CA ILE A 71 9.56 3.83 -3.60
C ILE A 71 10.17 2.80 -4.57
N THR A 72 10.54 3.19 -5.79
CA THR A 72 11.05 2.22 -6.79
C THR A 72 12.43 1.65 -6.47
N GLU A 73 13.21 2.29 -5.59
CA GLU A 73 14.55 1.85 -5.24
C GLU A 73 14.54 0.50 -4.51
N ASP A 74 13.66 0.33 -3.53
CA ASP A 74 13.59 -0.88 -2.71
C ASP A 74 12.16 -1.22 -2.22
N CYS A 75 11.17 -0.81 -3.01
CA CYS A 75 9.75 -0.87 -2.65
C CYS A 75 9.37 -0.05 -1.40
N GLY A 76 10.18 0.96 -1.05
CA GLY A 76 9.93 1.90 0.02
C GLY A 76 10.37 1.44 1.41
N ARG A 77 11.19 0.38 1.48
CA ARG A 77 11.67 -0.18 2.76
C ARG A 77 12.66 0.75 3.46
N SER A 78 13.44 1.52 2.70
CA SER A 78 14.43 2.48 3.22
C SER A 78 13.89 3.90 3.38
N LEU A 79 12.62 4.16 3.05
CA LEU A 79 12.03 5.51 3.19
C LEU A 79 12.04 6.03 4.62
N SER A 80 12.03 5.15 5.62
CA SER A 80 12.18 5.58 7.01
C SER A 80 13.03 4.58 7.76
N THR A 81 13.96 5.10 8.56
CA THR A 81 14.77 4.32 9.51
C THR A 81 14.05 4.05 10.83
N LEU A 82 12.84 4.60 11.02
CA LEU A 82 12.04 4.40 12.23
C LEU A 82 11.57 2.95 12.31
N SER A 83 12.11 2.21 13.28
CA SER A 83 11.66 0.85 13.59
C SER A 83 10.40 0.84 14.45
N LEU A 84 9.63 -0.25 14.38
CA LEU A 84 8.57 -0.50 15.35
C LEU A 84 9.17 -0.75 16.74
N PRO A 85 8.48 -0.32 17.82
CA PRO A 85 8.89 -0.64 19.18
C PRO A 85 8.69 -2.14 19.43
N SER A 86 9.41 -2.70 20.41
CA SER A 86 9.42 -4.15 20.67
C SER A 86 8.05 -4.79 20.96
N TRP A 87 7.09 -3.97 21.38
CA TRP A 87 5.72 -4.38 21.68
C TRP A 87 4.79 -4.43 20.46
N LEU A 88 5.12 -3.74 19.36
CA LEU A 88 4.34 -3.69 18.13
C LEU A 88 5.03 -4.53 17.06
N ASP A 89 4.44 -5.65 16.64
CA ASP A 89 5.09 -6.59 15.74
C ASP A 89 4.96 -6.18 14.26
N ASN A 90 3.80 -5.64 13.89
CA ASN A 90 3.57 -5.11 12.55
C ASN A 90 2.45 -4.07 12.57
N ILE A 91 2.43 -3.26 11.51
CA ILE A 91 1.34 -2.33 11.24
C ILE A 91 1.14 -2.20 9.74
N VAL A 92 -0.12 -2.20 9.33
CA VAL A 92 -0.57 -2.17 7.95
C VAL A 92 -1.57 -1.03 7.78
N ILE A 93 -1.38 -0.24 6.73
CA ILE A 93 -2.36 0.72 6.24
C ILE A 93 -2.89 0.18 4.92
N ARG A 94 -4.18 -0.07 4.86
CA ARG A 94 -4.83 -0.62 3.67
C ARG A 94 -5.87 0.35 3.14
N ARG A 95 -5.70 0.71 1.87
CA ARG A 95 -6.65 1.51 1.09
C ARG A 95 -7.30 0.62 0.06
N GLU A 96 -8.61 0.66 -0.02
CA GLU A 96 -9.36 -0.26 -0.86
C GLU A 96 -10.44 0.47 -1.64
N THR A 97 -10.45 0.25 -2.95
CA THR A 97 -11.53 0.69 -3.85
C THR A 97 -12.40 -0.51 -4.14
N VAL A 98 -13.68 -0.44 -3.79
CA VAL A 98 -14.65 -1.52 -3.98
C VAL A 98 -15.65 -1.12 -5.05
N GLN A 99 -15.67 -1.87 -6.15
CA GLN A 99 -16.66 -1.77 -7.21
C GLN A 99 -17.67 -2.91 -7.10
N THR A 100 -18.93 -2.54 -6.93
CA THR A 100 -20.09 -3.42 -7.04
C THR A 100 -20.89 -3.07 -8.30
N PRO A 101 -21.90 -3.87 -8.71
CA PRO A 101 -22.70 -3.53 -9.88
C PRO A 101 -23.40 -2.18 -9.77
N ASN A 102 -23.72 -1.76 -8.55
CA ASN A 102 -24.57 -0.59 -8.30
C ASN A 102 -23.78 0.65 -7.84
N ARG A 103 -22.54 0.50 -7.36
CA ARG A 103 -21.74 1.61 -6.83
C ARG A 103 -20.26 1.28 -6.73
N VAL A 104 -19.45 2.35 -6.72
CA VAL A 104 -18.06 2.35 -6.26
C VAL A 104 -18.00 3.05 -4.92
N PHE A 105 -17.28 2.49 -3.96
CA PHE A 105 -17.02 3.08 -2.65
C PHE A 105 -15.61 2.72 -2.19
N TYR A 106 -15.16 3.34 -1.11
CA TYR A 106 -13.81 3.15 -0.59
C TYR A 106 -13.85 2.60 0.83
N HIS A 107 -12.90 1.72 1.12
CA HIS A 107 -12.64 1.20 2.46
C HIS A 107 -11.22 1.60 2.87
N PHE A 108 -11.07 2.00 4.11
CA PHE A 108 -9.77 2.31 4.69
C PHE A 108 -9.61 1.56 6.00
N SER A 109 -8.44 0.97 6.21
CA SER A 109 -8.17 0.24 7.45
C SER A 109 -6.74 0.39 7.91
N ILE A 110 -6.58 0.41 9.23
CA ILE A 110 -5.29 0.31 9.90
C ILE A 110 -5.35 -0.89 10.83
N TYR A 111 -4.44 -1.83 10.65
CA TYR A 111 -4.44 -3.05 11.43
C TYR A 111 -3.03 -3.55 11.69
N GLY A 112 -2.86 -4.42 12.67
CA GLY A 112 -1.57 -4.98 13.00
C GLY A 112 -1.65 -5.89 14.21
N THR A 113 -0.50 -6.33 14.69
CA THR A 113 -0.43 -7.21 15.87
C THR A 113 0.53 -6.66 16.92
N SER A 114 0.21 -6.90 18.19
CA SER A 114 0.94 -6.39 19.35
C SER A 114 1.08 -7.44 20.45
N LYS A 115 2.28 -7.52 21.04
CA LYS A 115 2.58 -8.44 22.15
C LYS A 115 1.89 -8.06 23.44
N VAL A 116 1.71 -6.75 23.68
CA VAL A 116 1.15 -6.21 24.94
C VAL A 116 -0.28 -5.69 24.77
N GLY A 117 -0.78 -5.70 23.54
CA GLY A 117 -2.05 -5.10 23.15
C GLY A 117 -1.95 -3.59 22.88
N VAL A 118 -2.79 -3.12 21.97
CA VAL A 118 -2.97 -1.71 21.59
C VAL A 118 -4.24 -1.19 22.24
N SER A 119 -4.14 -0.04 22.92
CA SER A 119 -5.29 0.64 23.51
C SER A 119 -5.97 1.57 22.52
N SER A 120 -5.19 2.26 21.67
CA SER A 120 -5.74 3.18 20.67
C SER A 120 -4.83 3.37 19.47
N VAL A 121 -5.46 3.70 18.34
CA VAL A 121 -4.82 4.13 17.09
C VAL A 121 -5.45 5.46 16.67
N SER A 122 -4.63 6.40 16.23
CA SER A 122 -5.06 7.65 15.60
C SER A 122 -4.36 7.84 14.25
N PHE A 123 -5.10 8.41 13.30
CA PHE A 123 -4.59 8.80 11.99
C PHE A 123 -5.09 10.21 11.67
N SER A 124 -4.19 11.17 11.58
CA SER A 124 -4.51 12.58 11.34
C SER A 124 -3.79 13.11 10.10
N ALA A 125 -4.46 13.95 9.32
CA ALA A 125 -3.86 14.67 8.22
C ALA A 125 -3.19 15.95 8.73
N TRP A 126 -2.02 16.27 8.21
CA TRP A 126 -1.33 17.52 8.52
C TRP A 126 -2.17 18.74 8.08
N PRO A 127 -2.25 19.84 8.86
CA PRO A 127 -1.55 20.06 10.12
C PRO A 127 -2.09 19.30 11.33
N ASP A 128 -3.41 19.17 11.54
CA ASP A 128 -3.96 18.44 12.71
C ASP A 128 -5.42 18.00 12.49
N GLN A 129 -5.78 17.66 11.25
CA GLN A 129 -7.13 17.21 10.95
C GLN A 129 -7.26 15.72 11.25
N SER A 130 -7.90 15.36 12.37
CA SER A 130 -8.22 13.96 12.68
C SER A 130 -9.02 13.34 11.54
N VAL A 131 -8.49 12.25 10.98
CA VAL A 131 -9.17 11.44 9.96
C VAL A 131 -9.88 10.29 10.65
N LEU A 132 -9.16 9.60 11.53
CA LEU A 132 -9.61 8.38 12.21
C LEU A 132 -9.03 8.31 13.62
N HIS A 133 -9.84 7.77 14.52
CA HIS A 133 -9.40 7.40 15.85
C HIS A 133 -10.25 6.23 16.33
N GLY A 134 -9.60 5.22 16.90
CA GLY A 134 -10.25 4.05 17.48
C GLY A 134 -9.58 3.65 18.79
N ASN A 135 -10.40 3.18 19.72
CA ASN A 135 -9.95 2.51 20.93
C ASN A 135 -10.31 1.04 20.82
N PHE A 136 -9.48 0.15 21.36
CA PHE A 136 -9.68 -1.29 21.27
C PHE A 136 -10.02 -1.87 22.63
N THR A 137 -10.86 -2.90 22.61
CA THR A 137 -11.12 -3.73 23.79
C THR A 137 -9.95 -4.67 24.05
N GLU A 138 -9.90 -5.32 25.22
CA GLU A 138 -8.85 -6.27 25.56
C GLU A 138 -8.76 -7.42 24.53
N GLU A 139 -9.91 -7.94 24.08
CA GLU A 139 -10.02 -9.02 23.09
C GLU A 139 -9.43 -8.64 21.73
N GLU A 140 -9.62 -7.39 21.29
CA GLU A 140 -9.14 -6.89 20.00
C GLU A 140 -7.73 -6.30 20.08
N SER A 141 -7.20 -6.07 21.28
CA SER A 141 -5.99 -5.26 21.47
C SER A 141 -4.74 -5.91 20.88
N HIS A 142 -4.66 -7.25 20.87
CA HIS A 142 -3.51 -7.99 20.35
C HIS A 142 -3.49 -8.09 18.82
N ASP A 143 -4.67 -8.24 18.20
CA ASP A 143 -4.88 -8.28 16.76
C ASP A 143 -5.84 -7.13 16.39
N PHE A 144 -5.32 -5.91 16.45
CA PHE A 144 -6.14 -4.71 16.33
C PHE A 144 -6.47 -4.40 14.88
N LYS A 145 -7.70 -3.95 14.64
CA LYS A 145 -8.16 -3.53 13.32
C LYS A 145 -9.14 -2.37 13.44
N LEU A 146 -8.73 -1.22 12.92
CA LEU A 146 -9.59 -0.05 12.76
C LEU A 146 -10.07 0.00 11.32
N ASP A 147 -11.35 -0.30 11.10
CA ASP A 147 -11.99 -0.33 9.78
C ASP A 147 -12.93 0.87 9.57
N TYR A 148 -12.87 1.47 8.39
CA TYR A 148 -13.80 2.50 7.93
C TYR A 148 -14.31 2.16 6.54
N ASP A 149 -15.55 1.66 6.51
CA ASP A 149 -16.22 1.18 5.31
C ASP A 149 -17.16 2.24 4.71
N GLY A 150 -17.47 2.08 3.42
CA GLY A 150 -18.50 2.85 2.73
C GLY A 150 -18.16 4.32 2.49
N LEU A 151 -16.87 4.69 2.50
CA LEU A 151 -16.44 6.05 2.24
C LEU A 151 -16.84 6.47 0.81
N SER A 152 -17.36 7.69 0.67
CA SER A 152 -17.74 8.26 -0.63
C SER A 152 -16.54 8.71 -1.47
N ARG A 153 -15.37 8.89 -0.84
CA ARG A 153 -14.12 9.29 -1.47
C ARG A 153 -12.95 8.58 -0.81
N ALA A 154 -11.92 8.27 -1.58
CA ALA A 154 -10.65 7.77 -1.07
C ALA A 154 -9.98 8.78 -0.12
N ILE A 155 -9.13 8.27 0.77
CA ILE A 155 -8.19 9.10 1.53
C ILE A 155 -7.29 9.83 0.54
N LYS A 156 -7.25 11.16 0.66
CA LYS A 156 -6.53 12.03 -0.27
C LYS A 156 -5.03 11.81 -0.17
N ALA A 157 -4.30 12.10 -1.24
CA ALA A 157 -2.87 12.22 -1.16
C ALA A 157 -2.46 13.30 -0.14
N GLY A 158 -1.35 13.08 0.57
CA GLY A 158 -0.81 14.06 1.51
C GLY A 158 -0.02 13.45 2.65
N LEU A 159 0.37 14.32 3.59
CA LEU A 159 1.07 13.97 4.82
C LEU A 159 0.07 13.68 5.94
N TYR A 160 0.28 12.53 6.58
CA TYR A 160 -0.49 12.07 7.70
C TYR A 160 0.43 11.68 8.86
N LYS A 161 -0.10 11.70 10.08
CA LYS A 161 0.53 11.20 11.28
C LYS A 161 -0.24 9.98 11.77
N LEU A 162 0.46 8.87 11.94
CA LEU A 162 -0.04 7.66 12.57
C LEU A 162 0.47 7.62 14.00
N GLU A 163 -0.41 7.46 14.98
CA GLU A 163 -0.03 7.24 16.37
C GLU A 163 -0.70 5.99 16.91
N VAL A 164 0.07 5.19 17.67
CA VAL A 164 -0.37 3.95 18.28
C VAL A 164 0.00 3.99 19.75
N THR A 165 -0.97 3.73 20.62
CA THR A 165 -0.77 3.66 22.07
C THR A 165 -0.99 2.23 22.54
N SER A 166 -0.03 1.67 23.27
CA SER A 166 -0.15 0.35 23.88
C SER A 166 -1.09 0.36 25.10
N ASN A 167 -1.49 -0.82 25.59
CA ASN A 167 -2.22 -0.95 26.86
C ASN A 167 -1.39 -0.51 28.07
N ASN A 168 -0.06 -0.55 27.97
CA ASN A 168 0.87 -0.10 29.01
C ASN A 168 1.14 1.42 28.95
N GLY A 169 0.52 2.15 28.01
CA GLY A 169 0.67 3.60 27.86
C GLY A 169 1.89 4.05 27.05
N GLU A 170 2.73 3.12 26.57
CA GLU A 170 3.79 3.44 25.60
C GLU A 170 3.18 3.91 24.28
N ARG A 171 3.80 4.92 23.65
CA ARG A 171 3.35 5.53 22.40
C ARG A 171 4.39 5.39 21.31
N TRP A 172 3.94 5.13 20.10
CA TRP A 172 4.74 5.18 18.89
C TRP A 172 4.03 6.02 17.83
N SER A 173 4.80 6.80 17.07
CA SER A 173 4.25 7.65 16.02
C SER A 173 5.15 7.69 14.79
N SER A 174 4.54 7.73 13.61
CA SER A 174 5.27 7.87 12.34
C SER A 174 4.53 8.81 11.38
N ASN A 175 5.30 9.55 10.59
CA ASN A 175 4.77 10.25 9.43
C ASN A 175 4.46 9.25 8.33
N VAL A 176 3.37 9.46 7.60
CA VAL A 176 2.89 8.64 6.49
C VAL A 176 2.57 9.54 5.30
N LEU A 177 3.30 9.37 4.20
CA LEU A 177 2.96 10.01 2.94
C LEU A 177 2.07 9.07 2.14
N ILE A 178 0.83 9.51 1.96
CA ILE A 178 -0.16 8.81 1.15
C ILE A 178 -0.09 9.37 -0.27
N THR A 179 0.14 8.51 -1.25
CA THR A 179 0.15 8.86 -2.67
C THR A 179 -1.27 8.97 -3.21
N GLN A 180 -1.43 9.65 -4.35
CA GLN A 180 -2.71 9.66 -5.05
C GLN A 180 -3.09 8.22 -5.44
N PRO A 181 -4.33 7.77 -5.18
CA PRO A 181 -4.80 6.47 -5.68
C PRO A 181 -4.74 6.46 -7.21
N GLU A 182 -4.48 5.29 -7.79
CA GLU A 182 -4.48 5.13 -9.24
C GLU A 182 -5.84 5.52 -9.82
N ALA A 183 -5.82 6.32 -10.89
CA ALA A 183 -7.04 6.82 -11.51
C ALA A 183 -7.80 5.75 -12.31
N ILE A 184 -7.11 4.66 -12.69
CA ILE A 184 -7.66 3.60 -13.53
C ILE A 184 -7.75 2.32 -12.70
N GLN A 185 -8.93 1.71 -12.72
CA GLN A 185 -9.13 0.42 -12.08
C GLN A 185 -8.47 -0.69 -12.92
N ALA A 186 -7.47 -1.33 -12.36
CA ALA A 186 -6.71 -2.42 -12.95
C ALA A 186 -7.49 -3.74 -13.02
N ILE A 187 -8.58 -3.90 -12.27
CA ILE A 187 -9.43 -5.11 -12.32
C ILE A 187 -10.88 -4.77 -12.62
N SER A 188 -11.50 -5.48 -13.56
CA SER A 188 -12.90 -5.25 -13.98
C SER A 188 -13.60 -6.53 -14.40
N TRP A 189 -14.93 -6.59 -14.25
CA TRP A 189 -15.73 -7.72 -14.73
C TRP A 189 -15.70 -7.81 -16.26
N LYS A 190 -15.56 -9.04 -16.77
CA LYS A 190 -15.75 -9.38 -18.18
C LYS A 190 -17.13 -9.98 -18.42
N ASP A 191 -17.55 -10.88 -17.54
CA ASP A 191 -18.89 -11.48 -17.53
C ASP A 191 -19.32 -11.81 -16.08
N SER A 192 -20.25 -12.75 -15.89
CA SER A 192 -20.74 -13.15 -14.56
C SER A 192 -19.69 -13.84 -13.69
N ARG A 193 -18.69 -14.50 -14.30
CA ARG A 193 -17.71 -15.34 -13.61
C ARG A 193 -16.27 -15.12 -14.06
N SER A 194 -16.04 -14.22 -15.00
CA SER A 194 -14.71 -13.87 -15.48
C SER A 194 -14.43 -12.38 -15.38
N TRP A 195 -13.16 -12.04 -15.23
CA TRP A 195 -12.65 -10.68 -15.06
C TRP A 195 -11.43 -10.43 -15.94
N ARG A 196 -11.11 -9.15 -16.13
CA ARG A 196 -9.89 -8.70 -16.79
C ARG A 196 -8.99 -8.04 -15.75
N ILE A 197 -7.70 -8.28 -15.91
CA ILE A 197 -6.64 -7.58 -15.18
C ILE A 197 -5.87 -6.78 -16.22
N ALA A 198 -5.82 -5.47 -16.04
CA ALA A 198 -5.04 -4.57 -16.88
C ALA A 198 -3.55 -4.95 -16.75
N PRO A 199 -2.77 -4.85 -17.83
CA PRO A 199 -1.32 -4.98 -17.72
C PRO A 199 -0.80 -3.87 -16.79
N PRO A 200 0.21 -4.16 -15.94
CA PRO A 200 0.80 -3.14 -15.09
C PRO A 200 1.39 -2.03 -15.96
N THR A 201 1.10 -0.78 -15.60
CA THR A 201 1.57 0.41 -16.31
C THR A 201 3.10 0.55 -16.20
N GLU A 202 3.68 0.06 -15.10
CA GLU A 202 5.13 -0.01 -14.87
C GLU A 202 5.49 -1.34 -14.17
N LEU A 203 6.44 -2.09 -14.73
CA LEU A 203 7.01 -3.26 -14.06
C LEU A 203 8.07 -2.79 -13.06
N LYS A 204 7.65 -2.40 -11.85
CA LYS A 204 8.56 -2.05 -10.75
C LYS A 204 9.19 -3.34 -10.20
N GLY A 205 10.32 -3.76 -10.78
CA GLY A 205 10.96 -5.06 -10.50
C GLY A 205 11.41 -5.27 -9.05
N THR A 206 11.48 -4.21 -8.25
CA THR A 206 11.88 -4.22 -6.83
C THR A 206 10.71 -4.52 -5.88
N CYS A 207 9.47 -4.24 -6.30
CA CYS A 207 8.30 -4.52 -5.51
C CYS A 207 7.81 -5.97 -5.68
N PRO A 208 7.16 -6.55 -4.65
CA PRO A 208 6.40 -7.77 -4.80
C PRO A 208 5.39 -7.62 -5.93
N ARG A 209 5.21 -8.70 -6.69
CA ARG A 209 4.14 -8.71 -7.69
C ARG A 209 2.78 -8.62 -7.00
N PRO A 210 1.82 -7.91 -7.61
CA PRO A 210 0.44 -7.95 -7.15
C PRO A 210 -0.07 -9.39 -7.10
N PHE A 211 -0.94 -9.67 -6.13
CA PHE A 211 -1.60 -10.96 -5.98
C PHE A 211 -3.12 -10.80 -5.95
N LEU A 212 -3.83 -11.86 -6.29
CA LEU A 212 -5.29 -11.92 -6.22
C LEU A 212 -5.74 -12.59 -4.93
N SER A 213 -6.79 -12.03 -4.32
CA SER A 213 -7.59 -12.67 -3.28
C SER A 213 -9.02 -12.82 -3.79
N MET A 214 -9.51 -14.05 -3.85
CA MET A 214 -10.85 -14.40 -4.30
C MET A 214 -11.63 -14.94 -3.10
N ASN A 215 -12.79 -14.35 -2.81
CA ASN A 215 -13.60 -14.70 -1.66
C ASN A 215 -15.06 -14.91 -2.06
N LEU A 216 -15.67 -15.98 -1.56
CA LEU A 216 -17.08 -16.29 -1.71
C LEU A 216 -17.76 -16.20 -0.34
N TYR A 217 -18.88 -15.49 -0.26
CA TYR A 217 -19.66 -15.30 0.96
C TYR A 217 -21.09 -15.83 0.77
N SER A 218 -21.63 -16.46 1.82
CA SER A 218 -23.05 -16.80 1.93
C SER A 218 -23.88 -15.51 1.99
N GLN A 219 -25.00 -15.43 1.25
CA GLN A 219 -25.93 -14.31 1.40
C GLN A 219 -26.78 -14.39 2.67
N ASN A 220 -26.88 -15.58 3.28
CA ASN A 220 -27.93 -15.88 4.25
C ASN A 220 -27.52 -15.71 5.72
N ASP A 221 -26.23 -15.73 6.05
CA ASP A 221 -25.82 -16.02 7.44
C ASP A 221 -25.34 -14.83 8.26
N GLY A 222 -25.25 -13.62 7.71
CA GLY A 222 -24.69 -12.47 8.46
C GLY A 222 -23.24 -12.68 8.93
N GLU A 223 -22.60 -13.78 8.53
CA GLU A 223 -21.20 -14.07 8.78
C GLU A 223 -20.33 -13.13 7.93
N SER A 224 -19.39 -12.46 8.59
CA SER A 224 -18.42 -11.59 7.92
C SER A 224 -17.29 -12.37 7.26
N ALA A 225 -17.13 -13.65 7.59
CA ALA A 225 -16.08 -14.51 7.05
C ALA A 225 -16.51 -15.15 5.72
N PRO A 226 -15.57 -15.31 4.76
CA PRO A 226 -15.87 -16.02 3.53
C PRO A 226 -16.02 -17.53 3.77
N ILE A 227 -17.00 -18.15 3.10
CA ILE A 227 -17.18 -19.62 3.09
C ILE A 227 -16.13 -20.32 2.22
N TRP A 228 -15.51 -19.57 1.31
CA TRP A 228 -14.39 -20.02 0.49
C TRP A 228 -13.47 -18.84 0.18
N SER A 229 -12.17 -19.06 0.28
CA SER A 229 -11.14 -18.07 -0.02
C SER A 229 -9.95 -18.72 -0.71
N GLU A 230 -9.38 -18.04 -1.69
CA GLU A 230 -8.14 -18.45 -2.34
C GLU A 230 -7.29 -17.23 -2.70
N GLU A 231 -5.99 -17.32 -2.41
CA GLU A 231 -4.99 -16.34 -2.81
C GLU A 231 -4.06 -16.88 -3.90
N LYS A 232 -3.75 -16.05 -4.90
CA LYS A 232 -2.87 -16.39 -6.03
C LYS A 232 -1.89 -15.27 -6.32
N ASP A 233 -0.59 -15.57 -6.23
CA ASP A 233 0.52 -14.66 -6.52
C ASP A 233 1.15 -14.89 -7.91
N LYS A 234 0.82 -16.02 -8.55
CA LYS A 234 1.33 -16.44 -9.87
C LYS A 234 0.19 -16.85 -10.77
N ASN A 235 0.34 -16.58 -12.07
CA ASN A 235 -0.66 -16.90 -13.10
C ASN A 235 -2.06 -16.47 -12.67
N LEU A 236 -2.21 -15.17 -12.38
CA LEU A 236 -3.43 -14.60 -11.81
C LEU A 236 -4.65 -15.09 -12.59
N PRO A 237 -5.56 -15.87 -11.96
CA PRO A 237 -6.73 -16.39 -12.64
C PRO A 237 -7.60 -15.22 -13.13
N THR A 238 -8.34 -15.48 -14.21
CA THR A 238 -9.28 -14.50 -14.80
C THR A 238 -10.72 -15.03 -14.83
N SER A 239 -10.98 -16.12 -14.11
CA SER A 239 -12.28 -16.75 -13.98
C SER A 239 -12.43 -17.45 -12.65
N LEU A 240 -13.67 -17.49 -12.15
CA LEU A 240 -14.05 -18.23 -10.95
C LEU A 240 -13.69 -19.71 -11.15
N PRO A 241 -12.88 -20.32 -10.25
CA PRO A 241 -12.60 -21.74 -10.33
C PRO A 241 -13.87 -22.57 -10.07
N VAL A 242 -13.81 -23.86 -10.37
CA VAL A 242 -14.86 -24.79 -9.95
C VAL A 242 -14.74 -24.98 -8.44
N ILE A 243 -15.80 -24.62 -7.71
CA ILE A 243 -15.86 -24.71 -6.25
C ILE A 243 -17.03 -25.62 -5.88
N ASP A 244 -16.79 -26.53 -4.96
CA ASP A 244 -17.81 -27.43 -4.41
C ASP A 244 -18.56 -26.70 -3.28
N VAL A 245 -19.68 -26.05 -3.63
CA VAL A 245 -20.58 -25.38 -2.69
C VAL A 245 -22.03 -25.74 -3.04
N PRO A 246 -22.95 -25.72 -2.04
CA PRO A 246 -24.36 -25.99 -2.29
C PRO A 246 -24.99 -25.07 -3.35
N ASP A 247 -26.07 -25.53 -3.96
CA ASP A 247 -26.87 -24.74 -4.87
C ASP A 247 -27.44 -23.49 -4.17
N GLY A 248 -27.15 -22.30 -4.70
CA GLY A 248 -27.57 -21.03 -4.11
C GLY A 248 -26.94 -19.80 -4.76
N GLN A 249 -27.38 -18.64 -4.29
CA GLN A 249 -26.80 -17.35 -4.66
C GLN A 249 -25.77 -16.93 -3.61
N TYR A 250 -24.61 -16.50 -4.11
CA TYR A 250 -23.46 -16.12 -3.30
C TYR A 250 -22.99 -14.72 -3.65
N TRP A 251 -22.32 -14.07 -2.70
CA TRP A 251 -21.58 -12.86 -2.98
C TRP A 251 -20.13 -13.22 -3.28
N PHE A 252 -19.68 -12.98 -4.50
CA PHE A 252 -18.31 -13.27 -4.94
C PHE A 252 -17.52 -11.98 -5.08
N SER A 253 -16.30 -11.98 -4.55
CA SER A 253 -15.39 -10.84 -4.66
C SER A 253 -14.01 -11.28 -5.11
N VAL A 254 -13.38 -10.44 -5.93
CA VAL A 254 -12.01 -10.60 -6.40
C VAL A 254 -11.28 -9.29 -6.12
N ALA A 255 -10.16 -9.37 -5.42
CA ALA A 255 -9.31 -8.24 -5.10
C ALA A 255 -7.92 -8.42 -5.71
N LEU A 256 -7.45 -7.41 -6.42
CA LEU A 256 -6.05 -7.24 -6.79
C LEU A 256 -5.38 -6.41 -5.70
N ILE A 257 -4.32 -6.95 -5.10
CA ILE A 257 -3.64 -6.38 -3.94
C ILE A 257 -2.19 -6.09 -4.30
N GLU A 258 -1.79 -4.84 -4.12
CA GLU A 258 -0.41 -4.40 -4.25
C GLU A 258 0.16 -4.04 -2.88
N ARG A 259 1.45 -4.31 -2.69
CA ARG A 259 2.15 -4.11 -1.42
C ARG A 259 3.40 -3.29 -1.63
N ARG A 260 3.58 -2.30 -0.76
CA ARG A 260 4.81 -1.52 -0.64
C ARG A 260 5.06 -1.18 0.83
N TRP A 261 6.23 -0.64 1.11
CA TRP A 261 6.62 -0.21 2.44
C TRP A 261 6.78 1.30 2.51
N GLN A 262 6.74 1.81 3.74
CA GLN A 262 7.29 3.11 4.08
C GLN A 262 8.03 2.94 5.41
N GLY A 263 9.29 2.50 5.32
CA GLY A 263 10.01 1.98 6.48
C GLY A 263 9.37 0.70 7.01
N ALA A 264 9.02 0.70 8.29
CA ALA A 264 8.41 -0.45 8.95
C ALA A 264 6.89 -0.62 8.72
N ILE A 265 6.23 0.37 8.10
CA ILE A 265 4.79 0.33 7.81
C ILE A 265 4.57 -0.38 6.47
N LEU A 266 3.68 -1.37 6.44
CA LEU A 266 3.20 -1.97 5.19
C LEU A 266 2.02 -1.15 4.67
N LEU A 267 2.05 -0.79 3.39
CA LEU A 267 0.93 -0.16 2.71
C LEU A 267 0.36 -1.13 1.67
N GLU A 268 -0.94 -1.38 1.77
CA GLU A 268 -1.71 -2.18 0.83
C GLU A 268 -2.63 -1.29 0.01
N GLU A 269 -2.50 -1.37 -1.32
CA GLU A 269 -3.45 -0.80 -2.27
C GLU A 269 -4.30 -1.93 -2.82
N VAL A 270 -5.61 -1.83 -2.64
CA VAL A 270 -6.54 -2.90 -3.00
C VAL A 270 -7.59 -2.38 -3.96
N GLN A 271 -7.77 -3.11 -5.05
CA GLN A 271 -8.86 -2.89 -5.99
C GLN A 271 -9.74 -4.13 -6.01
N ARG A 272 -10.97 -4.00 -5.52
CA ARG A 272 -11.93 -5.10 -5.40
C ARG A 272 -13.09 -4.91 -6.36
N ILE A 273 -13.41 -5.96 -7.09
CA ILE A 273 -14.69 -6.12 -7.76
C ILE A 273 -15.52 -7.16 -7.02
N ALA A 274 -16.79 -6.89 -6.82
CA ALA A 274 -17.69 -7.82 -6.14
C ALA A 274 -19.07 -7.83 -6.79
N ARG A 275 -19.74 -8.98 -6.80
CA ARG A 275 -21.11 -9.15 -7.33
C ARG A 275 -21.76 -10.41 -6.79
N ALA A 276 -23.08 -10.48 -6.94
CA ALA A 276 -23.80 -11.74 -6.77
C ALA A 276 -23.51 -12.70 -7.95
N VAL A 277 -23.39 -13.99 -7.62
CA VAL A 277 -23.23 -15.12 -8.56
C VAL A 277 -24.10 -16.29 -8.08
N ASP A 278 -24.68 -17.04 -9.00
CA ASP A 278 -25.42 -18.27 -8.69
C ASP A 278 -24.50 -19.48 -8.92
N LEU A 279 -24.49 -20.44 -7.99
CA LEU A 279 -23.69 -21.67 -8.03
C LEU A 279 -24.54 -22.87 -7.61
N PRO A 280 -24.29 -24.10 -8.09
CA PRO A 280 -23.51 -24.43 -9.27
C PRO A 280 -24.24 -23.93 -10.52
N ASP A 281 -23.48 -23.50 -11.55
CA ASP A 281 -24.13 -23.38 -12.87
C ASP A 281 -24.41 -24.78 -13.33
N VAL A 282 -25.66 -25.01 -13.70
CA VAL A 282 -25.94 -26.02 -14.71
C VAL A 282 -25.38 -25.49 -16.04
N ASP A 283 -24.22 -25.98 -16.46
CA ASP A 283 -23.71 -25.71 -17.81
C ASP A 283 -24.69 -26.33 -18.83
N LEU A 284 -25.54 -25.49 -19.43
CA LEU A 284 -26.52 -25.91 -20.42
C LEU A 284 -25.86 -26.61 -21.63
N GLN A 285 -24.56 -26.39 -21.88
CA GLN A 285 -23.84 -27.09 -22.94
C GLN A 285 -23.51 -28.55 -22.56
N GLN A 286 -23.35 -28.85 -21.28
CA GLN A 286 -23.16 -30.22 -20.77
C GLN A 286 -24.46 -31.04 -20.75
N LEU A 287 -25.62 -30.37 -20.81
CA LEU A 287 -26.93 -31.02 -20.92
C LEU A 287 -27.35 -31.34 -22.36
N THR A 288 -26.55 -31.02 -23.36
CA THR A 288 -26.85 -31.41 -24.74
C THR A 288 -26.63 -32.92 -24.88
N PRO A 289 -27.67 -33.75 -25.13
CA PRO A 289 -27.46 -35.17 -25.37
C PRO A 289 -26.56 -35.32 -26.60
N LYS A 290 -25.45 -36.06 -26.45
CA LYS A 290 -24.67 -36.51 -27.61
C LYS A 290 -25.65 -37.20 -28.56
N LYS A 291 -25.87 -36.63 -29.74
CA LYS A 291 -26.58 -37.32 -30.82
C LYS A 291 -25.88 -38.66 -31.03
N GLN A 292 -26.58 -39.75 -30.71
CA GLN A 292 -26.21 -41.10 -31.13
C GLN A 292 -26.26 -41.22 -32.64
#